data_AF-A0A973H904-F1
#
_entry.id   AF-A0A973H904-F1
#
_cell.length_a   1.000
_cell.length_b   1.000
_cell.length_c   1.000
_cell.angle_alpha   90.00
_cell.angle_beta   90.00
_cell.angle_gamma   90.00
#
_symmetry.space_group_name_H-M   'P 1'
#
loop_
_entity.id
_entity.type
_entity.pdbx_description
1 polymer ?
#
loop_
_entity_poly.entity_id
_entity_poly.type
_entity_poly.pdbx_seq_one_letter_code
_entity_poly.pdbx_strand_id
1 'polypeptide(L)'
;METKLKNWTTQYNESEFIESEIDFFKNNKQEFLVSILWDEEREVESVTDKEIEDHFYNDEYLYITHRDQFLYDLNDEFMDYVDCEVYVEGKNMGWRNRTGCKEFTLTKGEDIFYKIAPECQLTFKIEKIKEKEYQATISHHDSPMGEYYKIKIK
;
A
#
# COMPACT_ATOMS: atom_id res chain seq x y z
N MET A 1 31.48 10.55 -4.68
CA MET A 1 30.11 11.11 -4.69
C MET A 1 29.19 9.98 -4.31
N GLU A 2 28.63 9.99 -3.10
CA GLU A 2 27.55 9.08 -2.74
C GLU A 2 26.31 9.50 -3.54
N THR A 3 25.95 8.72 -4.54
CA THR A 3 24.67 8.83 -5.22
C THR A 3 23.60 8.57 -4.15
N LYS A 4 22.86 9.61 -3.75
CA LYS A 4 21.61 9.43 -3.00
C LYS A 4 20.72 8.55 -3.87
N LEU A 5 20.69 7.26 -3.58
CA LEU A 5 19.74 6.33 -4.18
C LEU A 5 18.35 6.93 -3.95
N LYS A 6 17.55 6.98 -5.01
CA LYS A 6 16.16 7.41 -4.96
C LYS A 6 15.46 6.53 -3.93
N ASN A 7 14.97 7.13 -2.85
CA ASN A 7 14.20 6.41 -1.83
C ASN A 7 12.88 5.98 -2.47
N TRP A 8 12.82 4.76 -2.99
CA TRP A 8 11.57 4.19 -3.46
C TRP A 8 10.80 3.64 -2.26
N THR A 9 9.50 3.93 -2.20
CA THR A 9 8.58 3.44 -1.16
C THR A 9 7.19 3.32 -1.77
N THR A 10 6.43 2.32 -1.33
CA THR A 10 4.99 2.22 -1.60
C THR A 10 4.28 1.61 -0.38
N GLN A 11 2.99 1.84 -0.26
CA GLN A 11 2.20 1.45 0.90
C GLN A 11 0.76 1.12 0.52
N TYR A 12 0.26 0.03 1.08
CA TYR A 12 -1.15 -0.32 1.13
C TYR A 12 -1.68 -0.04 2.55
N ASN A 13 -2.50 0.99 2.68
CA ASN A 13 -3.26 1.32 3.88
C ASN A 13 -4.62 1.84 3.46
N GLU A 14 -5.64 1.00 3.57
CA GLU A 14 -6.99 1.31 3.10
C GLU A 14 -7.62 2.47 3.86
N SER A 15 -7.55 2.46 5.20
CA SER A 15 -8.17 3.50 6.02
C SER A 15 -7.51 4.86 5.79
N GLU A 16 -6.17 4.90 5.78
CA GLU A 16 -5.43 6.15 5.54
C GLU A 16 -5.68 6.69 4.12
N PHE A 17 -5.83 5.81 3.13
CA PHE A 17 -6.17 6.22 1.77
C PHE A 17 -7.58 6.82 1.70
N ILE A 18 -8.60 6.13 2.23
CA ILE A 18 -9.98 6.62 2.29
C ILE A 18 -10.04 7.97 3.01
N GLU A 19 -9.39 8.09 4.18
CA GLU A 19 -9.34 9.34 4.94
C GLU A 19 -8.69 10.46 4.13
N SER A 20 -7.59 10.17 3.41
CA SER A 20 -6.90 11.16 2.57
C SER A 20 -7.75 11.66 1.40
N GLU A 21 -8.51 10.77 0.76
CA GLU A 21 -9.44 11.14 -0.33
C GLU A 21 -10.59 11.99 0.21
N ILE A 22 -11.20 11.58 1.34
CA ILE A 22 -12.25 12.36 2.02
C ILE A 22 -11.73 13.77 2.34
N ASP A 23 -10.54 13.88 2.93
CA ASP A 23 -9.96 15.17 3.29
C ASP A 23 -9.63 16.01 2.06
N PHE A 24 -9.13 15.41 0.99
CA PHE A 24 -8.92 16.10 -0.28
C PHE A 24 -10.22 16.69 -0.81
N PHE A 25 -11.29 15.90 -0.91
CA PHE A 25 -12.55 16.35 -1.48
C PHE A 25 -13.33 17.31 -0.58
N LYS A 26 -13.20 17.21 0.75
CA LYS A 26 -13.72 18.23 1.67
C LYS A 26 -13.11 19.61 1.40
N ASN A 27 -11.82 19.64 1.09
CA ASN A 27 -11.10 20.87 0.74
C ASN A 27 -11.27 21.29 -0.73
N ASN A 28 -11.77 20.40 -1.59
CA ASN A 28 -11.91 20.60 -3.03
C ASN A 28 -13.28 20.13 -3.54
N LYS A 29 -14.36 20.67 -2.97
CA LYS A 29 -15.75 20.22 -3.25
C LYS A 29 -16.16 20.28 -4.71
N GLN A 30 -15.62 21.22 -5.49
CA GLN A 30 -15.83 21.27 -6.94
C GLN A 30 -15.29 20.01 -7.62
N GLU A 31 -14.10 19.54 -7.23
CA GLU A 31 -13.50 18.33 -7.79
C GLU A 31 -14.33 17.08 -7.46
N PHE A 32 -14.98 17.05 -6.30
CA PHE A 32 -15.91 15.98 -5.95
C PHE A 32 -17.11 15.93 -6.92
N LEU A 33 -17.70 17.09 -7.21
CA LEU A 33 -18.80 17.19 -8.18
C LEU A 33 -18.38 16.73 -9.57
N VAL A 34 -17.22 17.20 -10.05
CA VAL A 34 -16.78 16.92 -11.43
C VAL A 34 -16.23 15.51 -11.60
N SER A 35 -15.35 15.06 -10.69
CA SER A 35 -14.58 13.83 -10.87
C SER A 35 -15.29 12.60 -10.31
N ILE A 36 -16.10 12.77 -9.27
CA ILE A 36 -16.76 11.67 -8.56
C ILE A 36 -18.24 11.56 -8.92
N LEU A 37 -18.99 12.66 -8.84
CA LEU A 37 -20.43 12.64 -9.11
C LEU A 37 -20.81 12.92 -10.58
N TRP A 38 -19.87 13.46 -11.36
CA TRP A 38 -20.09 13.92 -12.74
C TRP A 38 -21.27 14.91 -12.85
N ASP A 39 -21.43 15.79 -11.87
CA ASP A 39 -22.52 16.77 -11.72
C ASP A 39 -21.98 18.21 -11.66
N GLU A 40 -21.50 18.70 -12.81
CA GLU A 40 -20.87 20.03 -12.92
C GLU A 40 -21.84 21.20 -12.71
N GLU A 41 -23.15 20.97 -12.82
CA GLU A 41 -24.17 22.01 -12.72
C GLU A 41 -24.60 22.30 -11.28
N ARG A 42 -24.25 21.43 -10.33
CA ARG A 42 -24.61 21.59 -8.92
C ARG A 42 -23.76 22.65 -8.24
N GLU A 43 -24.42 23.51 -7.45
CA GLU A 43 -23.76 24.53 -6.65
C GLU A 43 -22.86 23.89 -5.57
N VAL A 44 -21.58 24.30 -5.52
CA VAL A 44 -20.56 23.73 -4.63
C VAL A 44 -20.95 23.83 -3.16
N GLU A 45 -21.58 24.94 -2.77
CA GLU A 45 -22.02 25.21 -1.39
C GLU A 45 -23.09 24.22 -0.92
N SER A 46 -23.78 23.53 -1.83
CA SER A 46 -24.77 22.51 -1.50
C SER A 46 -24.14 21.15 -1.13
N VAL A 47 -22.84 20.96 -1.38
CA VAL A 47 -22.14 19.72 -1.08
C VAL A 47 -21.71 19.72 0.39
N THR A 48 -22.19 18.73 1.14
CA THR A 48 -21.87 18.60 2.57
C THR A 48 -20.70 17.66 2.79
N ASP A 49 -19.95 17.87 3.86
CA ASP A 49 -18.83 17.01 4.24
C ASP A 49 -19.31 15.57 4.50
N LYS A 50 -20.52 15.42 5.06
CA LYS A 50 -21.16 14.13 5.28
C LYS A 50 -21.45 13.39 3.98
N GLU A 51 -21.87 14.09 2.94
CA GLU A 51 -22.13 13.46 1.63
C GLU A 51 -20.84 12.89 1.02
N ILE A 52 -19.73 13.61 1.17
CA ILE A 52 -18.41 13.16 0.74
C ILE A 52 -18.00 11.91 1.56
N GLU A 53 -18.09 11.99 2.88
CA GLU A 53 -17.80 10.85 3.77
C GLU A 53 -18.65 9.63 3.42
N ASP A 54 -19.97 9.81 3.32
CA ASP A 54 -20.92 8.75 3.00
C ASP A 54 -20.62 8.14 1.62
N HIS A 55 -20.16 8.92 0.64
CA HIS A 55 -19.74 8.38 -0.65
C HIS A 55 -18.55 7.42 -0.49
N PHE A 56 -17.44 7.90 0.09
CA PHE A 56 -16.20 7.13 0.17
C PHE A 56 -16.30 5.92 1.11
N TYR A 57 -17.04 6.01 2.21
CA TYR A 57 -17.23 4.87 3.11
C TYR A 57 -18.14 3.77 2.53
N ASN A 58 -18.98 4.10 1.54
CA ASN A 58 -19.84 3.13 0.87
C ASN A 58 -19.33 2.72 -0.52
N ASP A 59 -18.18 3.23 -0.96
CA ASP A 59 -17.60 2.89 -2.26
C ASP A 59 -16.74 1.62 -2.18
N GLU A 60 -17.31 0.51 -2.60
CA GLU A 60 -16.61 -0.78 -2.73
C GLU A 60 -15.56 -0.79 -3.86
N TYR A 61 -15.46 0.20 -4.74
CA TYR A 61 -14.43 0.22 -5.78
C TYR A 61 -13.14 0.91 -5.34
N LEU A 62 -13.22 1.72 -4.28
CA LEU A 62 -12.08 2.48 -3.79
C LEU A 62 -10.97 1.57 -3.25
N TYR A 63 -11.34 0.49 -2.54
CA TYR A 63 -10.38 -0.50 -2.02
C TYR A 63 -9.63 -1.19 -3.16
N ILE A 64 -10.32 -1.48 -4.27
CA ILE A 64 -9.73 -2.14 -5.44
C ILE A 64 -8.68 -1.22 -6.05
N THR A 65 -9.02 0.05 -6.21
CA THR A 65 -8.16 1.04 -6.86
C THR A 65 -6.86 1.25 -6.09
N HIS A 66 -6.94 1.42 -4.75
CA HIS A 66 -5.72 1.56 -3.92
C HIS A 66 -4.84 0.32 -3.97
N ARG A 67 -5.47 -0.86 -3.87
CA ARG A 67 -4.76 -2.13 -3.93
C ARG A 67 -4.07 -2.32 -5.27
N ASP A 68 -4.74 -2.02 -6.37
CA ASP A 68 -4.20 -2.15 -7.72
C ASP A 68 -3.03 -1.19 -7.95
N GLN A 69 -3.12 0.05 -7.48
CA GLN A 69 -2.01 1.00 -7.53
C GLN A 69 -0.78 0.50 -6.76
N PHE A 70 -0.99 0.00 -5.53
CA PHE A 70 0.08 -0.60 -4.74
C PHE A 70 0.73 -1.81 -5.43
N LEU A 71 -0.08 -2.70 -6.02
CA LEU A 71 0.42 -3.85 -6.77
C LEU A 71 1.16 -3.44 -8.06
N TYR A 72 0.69 -2.39 -8.72
CA TYR A 72 1.37 -1.81 -9.88
C TYR A 72 2.75 -1.27 -9.49
N ASP A 73 2.85 -0.51 -8.38
CA ASP A 73 4.14 0.01 -7.89
C ASP A 73 5.12 -1.13 -7.57
N LEU A 74 4.64 -2.23 -6.99
CA LEU A 74 5.45 -3.42 -6.75
C LEU A 74 5.91 -4.07 -8.06
N ASN A 75 5.01 -4.20 -9.04
CA ASN A 75 5.40 -4.73 -10.34
C ASN A 75 6.47 -3.86 -10.99
N ASP A 76 6.28 -2.55 -11.03
CA ASP A 76 7.22 -1.61 -11.65
C ASP A 76 8.63 -1.69 -11.03
N GLU A 77 8.72 -1.66 -9.69
CA GLU A 77 10.03 -1.72 -9.00
C GLU A 77 10.72 -3.09 -9.12
N PHE A 78 9.94 -4.18 -9.11
CA PHE A 78 10.51 -5.53 -9.04
C PHE A 78 10.56 -6.27 -10.39
N MET A 79 10.10 -5.66 -11.48
CA MET A 79 10.09 -6.27 -12.81
C MET A 79 11.49 -6.71 -13.28
N ASP A 80 12.51 -5.89 -13.00
CA ASP A 80 13.90 -6.17 -13.38
C ASP A 80 14.54 -7.35 -12.61
N TYR A 81 13.84 -7.88 -11.59
CA TYR A 81 14.31 -9.00 -10.76
C TYR A 81 13.48 -10.27 -10.93
N VAL A 82 12.63 -10.34 -11.97
CA VAL A 82 11.96 -11.61 -12.33
C VAL A 82 13.02 -12.69 -12.58
N ASP A 83 12.71 -13.91 -12.16
CA ASP A 83 13.58 -15.09 -12.13
C ASP A 83 14.75 -15.03 -11.11
N CYS A 84 14.92 -13.93 -10.37
CA CYS A 84 15.87 -13.88 -9.26
C CYS A 84 15.32 -14.59 -8.01
N GLU A 85 16.23 -15.14 -7.20
CA GLU A 85 15.90 -15.68 -5.88
C GLU A 85 15.79 -14.53 -4.86
N VAL A 86 14.73 -14.55 -4.07
CA VAL A 86 14.44 -13.59 -3.02
C VAL A 86 14.56 -14.29 -1.68
N TYR A 87 15.34 -13.71 -0.77
CA TYR A 87 15.43 -14.10 0.63
C TYR A 87 14.70 -13.09 1.51
N VAL A 88 13.83 -13.59 2.39
CA VAL A 88 13.07 -12.78 3.34
C VAL A 88 13.33 -13.26 4.76
N GLU A 89 13.66 -12.35 5.66
CA GLU A 89 13.75 -12.59 7.11
C GLU A 89 12.68 -11.75 7.82
N GLY A 90 11.71 -12.41 8.45
CA GLY A 90 10.63 -11.79 9.22
C GLY A 90 10.88 -11.84 10.72
N LYS A 91 10.53 -10.76 11.43
CA LYS A 91 10.61 -10.61 12.89
C LYS A 91 9.32 -10.04 13.44
N ASN A 92 9.10 -10.27 14.74
CA ASN A 92 7.91 -9.81 15.44
C ASN A 92 6.60 -10.34 14.84
N MET A 93 6.63 -11.57 14.30
CA MET A 93 5.49 -12.12 13.58
C MET A 93 4.42 -12.67 14.52
N GLY A 94 3.19 -12.16 14.36
CA GLY A 94 2.00 -12.42 15.17
C GLY A 94 2.17 -12.16 16.67
N TRP A 95 1.14 -12.50 17.43
CA TRP A 95 1.11 -12.29 18.90
C TRP A 95 2.19 -13.02 19.70
N ARG A 96 2.89 -13.99 19.08
CA ARG A 96 4.00 -14.75 19.70
C ARG A 96 5.38 -14.19 19.39
N ASN A 97 5.47 -13.04 18.70
CA ASN A 97 6.73 -12.37 18.34
C ASN A 97 7.73 -13.33 17.64
N ARG A 98 7.22 -14.13 16.70
CA ARG A 98 8.04 -15.14 16.02
C ARG A 98 9.05 -14.50 15.06
N THR A 99 10.07 -15.28 14.74
CA THR A 99 11.07 -14.95 13.71
C THR A 99 11.16 -16.13 12.75
N GLY A 100 11.41 -15.86 11.47
CA GLY A 100 11.54 -16.89 10.46
C GLY A 100 12.16 -16.36 9.18
N CYS A 101 12.52 -17.27 8.28
CA CYS A 101 13.01 -16.92 6.95
C CYS A 101 12.29 -17.74 5.88
N LYS A 102 12.29 -17.20 4.67
CA LYS A 102 11.73 -17.85 3.48
C LYS A 102 12.54 -17.45 2.26
N GLU A 103 12.70 -18.38 1.35
CA GLU A 103 13.25 -18.13 0.02
C GLU A 103 12.21 -18.49 -1.03
N PHE A 104 12.17 -17.71 -2.12
CA PHE A 104 11.34 -17.99 -3.28
C PHE A 104 11.93 -17.33 -4.53
N THR A 105 11.64 -17.89 -5.70
CA THR A 105 11.93 -17.25 -6.98
C THR A 105 10.83 -16.24 -7.30
N LEU A 106 11.22 -15.03 -7.67
CA LEU A 106 10.28 -13.99 -8.07
C LEU A 106 9.75 -14.28 -9.49
N THR A 107 8.44 -14.41 -9.65
CA THR A 107 7.83 -14.63 -10.98
C THR A 107 7.16 -13.36 -11.51
N LYS A 108 6.74 -12.47 -10.61
CA LYS A 108 6.24 -11.11 -10.88
C LYS A 108 6.43 -10.25 -9.63
N GLY A 109 6.44 -8.93 -9.77
CA GLY A 109 6.75 -8.04 -8.64
C GLY A 109 5.77 -8.15 -7.48
N GLU A 110 4.47 -8.36 -7.76
CA GLU A 110 3.45 -8.61 -6.73
C GLU A 110 3.74 -9.82 -5.83
N ASP A 111 4.58 -10.77 -6.25
CA ASP A 111 4.94 -11.91 -5.41
C ASP A 111 5.60 -11.46 -4.09
N ILE A 112 6.27 -10.31 -4.07
CA ILE A 112 6.81 -9.72 -2.84
C ILE A 112 5.71 -9.56 -1.79
N PHE A 113 4.54 -9.10 -2.19
CA PHE A 113 3.40 -8.97 -1.29
C PHE A 113 2.81 -10.35 -0.96
N TYR A 114 2.39 -11.12 -1.97
CA TYR A 114 1.64 -12.36 -1.75
C TYR A 114 2.42 -13.47 -1.07
N LYS A 115 3.76 -13.48 -1.16
CA LYS A 115 4.59 -14.50 -0.52
C LYS A 115 4.93 -14.18 0.93
N ILE A 116 4.75 -12.92 1.36
CA ILE A 116 5.12 -12.42 2.69
C ILE A 116 3.87 -12.13 3.53
N ALA A 117 2.90 -11.42 2.97
CA ALA A 117 1.75 -10.92 3.69
C ALA A 117 0.78 -12.05 4.10
N PRO A 118 0.22 -12.01 5.32
CA PRO A 118 -0.87 -12.89 5.70
C PRO A 118 -2.16 -12.55 4.93
N GLU A 119 -3.02 -13.55 4.74
CA GLU A 119 -4.35 -13.36 4.11
C GLU A 119 -5.35 -12.77 5.12
N CYS A 120 -5.20 -11.48 5.44
CA CYS A 120 -6.11 -10.76 6.31
C CYS A 120 -6.12 -9.25 6.01
N GLN A 121 -7.01 -8.51 6.67
CA GLN A 121 -6.95 -7.05 6.65
C GLN A 121 -5.66 -6.59 7.34
N LEU A 122 -4.89 -5.78 6.61
CA LEU A 122 -3.56 -5.36 7.03
C LEU A 122 -3.19 -4.00 6.42
N THR A 123 -2.17 -3.39 7.00
CA THR A 123 -1.39 -2.31 6.40
C THR A 123 -0.04 -2.87 5.99
N PHE A 124 0.40 -2.60 4.76
CA PHE A 124 1.71 -3.04 4.25
C PHE A 124 2.48 -1.82 3.77
N LYS A 125 3.70 -1.62 4.25
CA LYS A 125 4.62 -0.61 3.75
C LYS A 125 5.93 -1.27 3.36
N ILE A 126 6.50 -0.88 2.23
CA ILE A 126 7.83 -1.32 1.81
C ILE A 126 8.65 -0.14 1.30
N GLU A 127 9.94 -0.14 1.64
CA GLU A 127 10.90 0.87 1.23
C GLU A 127 12.21 0.21 0.77
N LYS A 128 12.84 0.82 -0.24
CA LYS A 128 14.16 0.43 -0.73
C LYS A 128 15.23 1.04 0.16
N ILE A 129 16.03 0.18 0.80
CA ILE A 129 17.13 0.60 1.66
C ILE A 129 18.38 0.88 0.80
N LYS A 130 18.64 0.00 -0.17
CA LYS A 130 19.65 0.16 -1.22
C LYS A 130 19.34 -0.80 -2.36
N GLU A 131 20.16 -0.81 -3.39
CA GLU A 131 20.03 -1.76 -4.51
C GLU A 131 19.90 -3.20 -3.99
N LYS A 132 18.87 -3.92 -4.47
CA LYS A 132 18.50 -5.30 -4.08
C LYS A 132 18.18 -5.53 -2.60
N GLU A 133 18.09 -4.50 -1.75
CA GLU A 133 17.73 -4.65 -0.33
C GLU A 133 16.58 -3.71 0.06
N TYR A 134 15.53 -4.32 0.63
CA TYR A 134 14.29 -3.63 1.01
C TYR A 134 13.90 -3.97 2.45
N GLN A 135 13.11 -3.10 3.04
CA GLN A 135 12.48 -3.32 4.34
C GLN A 135 10.97 -3.17 4.19
N ALA A 136 10.22 -4.12 4.74
CA ALA A 136 8.77 -4.03 4.80
C ALA A 136 8.27 -4.08 6.25
N THR A 137 7.15 -3.42 6.49
CA THR A 137 6.41 -3.43 7.75
C THR A 137 4.96 -3.80 7.47
N ILE A 138 4.45 -4.79 8.20
CA ILE A 138 3.07 -5.28 8.06
C ILE A 138 2.37 -5.15 9.40
N SER A 139 1.31 -4.36 9.48
CA SER A 139 0.48 -4.26 10.68
C SER A 139 -0.88 -4.91 10.43
N HIS A 140 -1.35 -5.73 11.36
CA HIS A 140 -2.66 -6.38 11.31
C HIS A 140 -3.15 -6.64 12.74
N HIS A 141 -4.38 -7.12 12.91
CA HIS A 141 -5.01 -7.29 14.23
C HIS A 141 -4.20 -8.15 15.22
N ASP A 142 -3.45 -9.14 14.74
CA ASP A 142 -2.58 -10.00 15.57
C ASP A 142 -1.18 -9.41 15.82
N SER A 143 -0.78 -8.37 15.09
CA SER A 143 0.46 -7.62 15.29
C SER A 143 0.25 -6.12 15.02
N PRO A 144 -0.43 -5.38 15.93
CA PRO A 144 -0.75 -3.96 15.71
C PRO A 144 0.49 -3.07 15.63
N MET A 145 1.57 -3.46 16.33
CA MET A 145 2.86 -2.76 16.33
C MET A 145 3.72 -3.07 15.10
N GLY A 146 3.24 -3.96 14.22
CA GLY A 146 3.91 -4.33 12.99
C GLY A 146 4.83 -5.54 13.13
N GLU A 147 4.82 -6.35 12.09
CA GLU A 147 5.82 -7.34 11.75
C GLU A 147 6.89 -6.67 10.87
N TYR A 148 8.15 -7.05 11.02
CA TYR A 148 9.27 -6.43 10.30
C TYR A 148 9.97 -7.43 9.39
N TYR A 149 10.13 -7.06 8.12
CA TYR A 149 10.72 -7.93 7.11
C TYR A 149 11.93 -7.27 6.46
N LYS A 150 13.02 -8.02 6.38
CA LYS A 150 14.17 -7.69 5.53
C LYS A 150 14.12 -8.54 4.28
N ILE A 151 14.17 -7.91 3.13
CA ILE A 151 14.05 -8.57 1.82
C ILE A 151 15.34 -8.33 1.04
N LYS A 152 15.91 -9.39 0.49
CA LYS A 152 17.12 -9.35 -0.32
C LYS A 152 16.92 -10.12 -1.62
N ILE A 153 17.27 -9.48 -2.73
CA ILE A 153 17.30 -10.11 -4.04
C ILE A 153 18.73 -10.61 -4.28
N LYS A 154 18.88 -11.86 -4.69
CA LYS A 154 20.20 -12.49 -4.92
C LYS A 154 20.78 -12.16 -6.30
#